data_AF-A0A071MDQ3-F1
#
_entry.id   AF-A0A071MDQ3-F1
#
_cell.length_a   1.000
_cell.length_b   1.000
_cell.length_c   1.000
_cell.angle_alpha   90.00
_cell.angle_beta   90.00
_cell.angle_gamma   90.00
#
_symmetry.space_group_name_H-M   'P 1'
#
loop_
_entity.id
_entity.type
_entity.pdbx_description
1 polymer ?
#
loop_
_entity_poly.entity_id
_entity_poly.type
_entity_poly.pdbx_seq_one_letter_code
_entity_poly.pdbx_strand_id
1 'polypeptide(L)' 'MHDEQFILLDGSRRPLANVRYRVVTDTGQIFTGTTDSDGQTRRIVTDAAAFLKIYTAGH' A
#
# COMPACT_ATOMS: atom_id res chain seq x y z
N MET A 1 16.16 -6.09 -5.75
CA MET A 1 15.66 -4.93 -4.98
C MET A 1 14.74 -4.12 -5.86
N HIS A 2 13.44 -4.22 -5.62
CA HIS A 2 12.42 -3.41 -6.24
C HIS A 2 11.87 -2.45 -5.19
N ASP A 3 11.63 -1.23 -5.62
CA ASP A 3 10.98 -0.23 -4.82
C ASP A 3 9.66 0.13 -5.48
N GLU A 4 8.58 -0.03 -4.74
CA GLU A 4 7.23 0.17 -5.27
C GLU A 4 6.49 1.12 -4.34
N GLN A 5 5.78 2.08 -4.94
CA GLN A 5 4.93 3.02 -4.22
C GLN A 5 3.55 3.01 -4.87
N PHE A 6 2.52 2.97 -4.03
CA PHE A 6 1.14 2.92 -4.46
C PHE A 6 0.38 4.13 -3.94
N ILE A 7 -0.57 4.63 -4.73
CA ILE A 7 -1.53 5.65 -4.30
C ILE A 7 -2.84 4.94 -4.03
N LEU A 8 -3.34 5.06 -2.81
CA LEU A 8 -4.65 4.55 -2.43
C LEU A 8 -5.71 5.60 -2.74
N LEU A 9 -6.70 5.18 -3.53
CA LEU A 9 -7.85 5.99 -3.92
C LEU A 9 -9.13 5.35 -3.39
N ASP A 10 -10.11 6.16 -3.02
CA ASP A 10 -11.46 5.72 -2.69
C ASP A 10 -12.25 5.37 -3.97
N GLY A 11 -13.49 4.89 -3.81
CA GLY A 11 -14.39 4.60 -4.94
C GLY A 11 -14.75 5.82 -5.81
N SER A 12 -14.58 7.03 -5.28
CA SER A 12 -14.73 8.32 -5.97
C SER A 12 -13.42 8.84 -6.57
N ARG A 13 -12.35 8.02 -6.62
CA ARG A 13 -10.99 8.39 -7.04
C ARG A 13 -10.33 9.47 -6.20
N ARG A 14 -10.73 9.64 -4.94
CA ARG A 14 -10.12 10.58 -4.01
C ARG A 14 -8.96 9.91 -3.27
N PRO A 15 -7.80 10.58 -3.14
CA PRO A 15 -6.70 10.03 -2.36
C PRO A 15 -7.13 9.78 -0.90
N LEU A 16 -6.91 8.55 -0.45
CA LEU A 16 -7.21 8.12 0.91
C LEU A 16 -6.06 8.53 1.82
N ALA A 17 -6.11 9.76 2.31
CA ALA A 17 -5.11 10.29 3.23
C ALA A 17 -5.27 9.75 4.66
N ASN A 18 -4.15 9.51 5.35
CA ASN A 18 -4.13 9.03 6.74
C ASN A 18 -4.87 7.70 6.97
N VAL A 19 -4.96 6.85 5.95
CA VAL A 19 -5.63 5.55 6.02
C VAL A 19 -4.62 4.46 6.31
N ARG A 20 -4.94 3.60 7.29
CA ARG A 20 -4.14 2.41 7.57
C ARG A 20 -4.30 1.40 6.45
N TYR A 21 -3.17 0.98 5.92
CA TYR A 21 -3.10 -0.05 4.89
C TYR A 21 -2.22 -1.20 5.35
N ARG A 22 -2.48 -2.36 4.74
CA ARG A 22 -1.72 -3.58 4.92
C ARG A 22 -1.47 -4.19 3.55
N VAL A 23 -0.21 -4.36 3.20
CA VAL A 23 0.21 -5.05 1.99
C VAL A 23 0.71 -6.44 2.36
N VAL A 24 0.25 -7.44 1.62
CA VAL A 24 0.67 -8.83 1.77
C VAL A 24 1.27 -9.27 0.45
N THR A 25 2.51 -9.73 0.46
CA THR A 25 3.17 -10.30 -0.71
C THR A 25 2.85 -11.79 -0.83
N ASP A 26 3.00 -12.36 -2.03
CA ASP A 26 2.87 -13.83 -2.22
C ASP A 26 3.95 -14.61 -1.46
N THR A 27 5.11 -13.98 -1.21
CA THR A 27 6.19 -14.53 -0.39
C THR A 27 5.86 -14.59 1.11
N GLY A 28 4.69 -14.08 1.52
CA GLY A 28 4.23 -14.07 2.91
C GLY A 28 4.75 -12.88 3.73
N GLN A 29 5.42 -11.91 3.11
CA GLN A 29 5.82 -10.68 3.79
C GLN A 29 4.59 -9.77 3.94
N ILE A 30 4.51 -9.13 5.11
CA ILE A 30 3.42 -8.22 5.43
C ILE A 30 4.01 -6.86 5.74
N PHE A 31 3.57 -5.84 5.01
CA PHE A 31 3.92 -4.45 5.24
C PHE A 31 2.69 -3.71 5.74
N THR A 32 2.80 -2.99 6.84
CA THR A 32 1.73 -2.16 7.36
C THR A 32 2.19 -0.72 7.43
N GLY A 33 1.25 0.20 7.24
CA GLY A 33 1.55 1.62 7.28
C GLY A 33 0.30 2.46 7.25
N THR A 34 0.54 3.76 7.20
CA THR A 34 -0.51 4.77 7.01
C THR A 34 -0.13 5.56 5.78
N THR A 35 -1.11 5.86 4.92
CA THR A 35 -0.92 6.71 3.76
C THR A 35 -0.69 8.17 4.17
N ASP A 36 0.09 8.89 3.38
CA ASP A 36 0.30 10.32 3.57
C ASP A 36 -0.94 11.14 3.17
N SER A 37 -0.88 12.46 3.36
CA SER A 37 -1.83 13.49 2.92
C SER A 37 -2.26 13.38 1.45
N ASP A 38 -1.41 12.84 0.57
CA ASP A 38 -1.72 12.57 -0.85
C ASP A 38 -2.23 11.14 -1.12
N GLY A 39 -2.52 10.35 -0.08
CA GLY A 39 -2.96 8.95 -0.22
C GLY A 39 -1.85 7.99 -0.63
N GLN A 40 -0.59 8.44 -0.63
CA GLN A 40 0.57 7.64 -0.99
C GLN A 40 0.96 6.68 0.13
N THR A 41 1.20 5.41 -0.21
CA THR A 41 1.85 4.46 0.70
C THR A 41 3.32 4.81 0.86
N ARG A 42 3.93 4.28 1.92
CA ARG A 42 5.40 4.22 1.98
C ARG A 42 5.93 3.32 0.87
N ARG A 43 7.19 3.56 0.50
CA ARG A 43 7.95 2.74 -0.45
C ARG A 43 8.08 1.33 0.11
N ILE A 44 7.53 0.36 -0.59
CA ILE A 44 7.62 -1.06 -0.25
C ILE A 44 8.81 -1.60 -1.00
N VAL A 45 9.78 -2.16 -0.27
CA VAL A 45 10.98 -2.74 -0.86
C VAL A 45 10.84 -4.25 -0.83
N THR A 46 10.80 -4.84 -2.01
CA THR A 46 10.77 -6.30 -2.21
C THR A 46 12.09 -6.75 -2.83
N ASP A 47 12.55 -7.94 -2.47
CA ASP A 47 13.80 -8.46 -3.01
C ASP A 47 13.68 -8.81 -4.50
N ALA A 48 12.52 -9.35 -4.88
CA ALA A 48 12.14 -9.77 -6.22
C ALA A 48 10.71 -9.30 -6.58
N ALA A 49 10.37 -9.33 -7.87
CA ALA A 49 9.02 -9.08 -8.35
C ALA A 49 8.03 -10.08 -7.71
N ALA A 50 7.09 -9.56 -6.93
CA ALA A 50 6.13 -10.32 -6.16
C ALA A 50 4.73 -9.74 -6.35
N PHE A 51 3.69 -10.56 -6.21
CA PHE A 51 2.32 -10.05 -6.24
C PHE A 51 1.98 -9.44 -4.89
N LEU A 52 1.69 -8.14 -4.88
CA LEU A 52 1.30 -7.41 -3.68
C LEU A 52 -0.22 -7.25 -3.64
N LYS A 53 -0.83 -7.67 -2.52
CA LYS A 53 -2.25 -7.43 -2.22
C LYS A 53 -2.35 -6.35 -1.16
N ILE A 54 -3.00 -5.24 -1.49
CA ILE A 54 -3.20 -4.13 -0.56
C ILE A 54 -4.61 -4.20 0.02
N TYR A 55 -4.68 -4.14 1.34
CA TYR A 55 -5.90 -4.11 2.14
C TYR A 55 -5.97 -2.79 2.89
N THR A 56 -7.07 -2.08 2.77
CA THR A 56 -7.38 -0.89 3.57
C THR A 56 -8.45 -1.25 4.58
N ALA A 57 -8.32 -0.79 5.82
CA ALA A 57 -9.45 -0.84 6.74
C ALA A 57 -10.52 0.11 6.21
N GLY A 58 -11.65 -0.44 5.74
CA GLY A 58 -12.70 0.31 5.07
C GLY A 58 -13.17 1.50 5.89
N HIS A 59 -13.25 2.66 5.24
CA HIS A 59 -14.06 3.78 5.70
C HIS A 59 -15.36 3.79 4.91
#